data_AF-A0AAP2HCL2-F1
#
_entry.id   AF-A0AAP2HCL2-F1
#
_cell.length_a   1.000
_cell.length_b   1.000
_cell.length_c   1.000
_cell.angle_alpha   90.00
_cell.angle_beta   90.00
_cell.angle_gamma   90.00
#
_symmetry.space_group_name_H-M   'P 1'
#
loop_
_entity.id
_entity.type
_entity.pdbx_description
1 polymer ?
#
loop_
_entity_poly.entity_id
_entity_poly.type
_entity_poly.pdbx_seq_one_letter_code
_entity_poly.pdbx_strand_id
1 'polypeptide(L)'
;MRTPFLLLASTVMAAACLAACSTNARSDAKTSVALPVPSDDKATAEKALTAFLTSRSIREIPLHRDATPDLDRDGKDDLLMLLDDQNWCQADGCTLLVFHGEKDGYRLVSQSVSVRAPVSVGARVNRGWHDLLVNVGSGDEAGTVALEYDGTGYPADPTMAALLDPARLPSATPLIDAEMAPRVAAQ
;
A
#
# COMPACT_ATOMS: atom_id res chain seq x y z
N MET A 1 -41.96 24.86 56.07
CA MET A 1 -41.40 24.82 54.70
C MET A 1 -42.55 24.97 53.72
N ARG A 2 -42.46 25.95 52.82
CA ARG A 2 -43.50 26.32 51.84
C ARG A 2 -43.22 25.60 50.51
N THR A 3 -44.22 24.96 49.94
CA THR A 3 -44.23 24.59 48.51
C THR A 3 -45.60 24.96 47.91
N PRO A 4 -45.64 25.72 46.81
CA PRO A 4 -46.84 25.96 46.02
C PRO A 4 -46.79 25.13 44.72
N PHE A 5 -47.95 24.79 44.15
CA PHE A 5 -48.04 24.56 42.71
C PHE A 5 -49.47 24.84 42.25
N LEU A 6 -49.64 25.85 41.41
CA LEU A 6 -50.90 26.23 40.79
C LEU A 6 -50.75 26.18 39.26
N LEU A 7 -51.63 25.36 38.67
CA LEU A 7 -52.42 25.56 37.45
C LEU A 7 -51.73 25.93 36.12
N LEU A 8 -51.78 24.95 35.20
CA LEU A 8 -51.61 25.10 33.75
C LEU A 8 -52.88 25.68 33.12
N ALA A 9 -52.71 26.66 32.24
CA ALA A 9 -53.76 27.19 31.36
C ALA A 9 -53.42 26.85 29.90
N SER A 10 -54.43 26.38 29.16
CA SER A 10 -54.40 26.08 27.73
C SER A 10 -54.71 27.34 26.90
N THR A 11 -54.10 27.48 25.71
CA THR A 11 -54.70 28.20 24.57
C THR A 11 -54.05 27.80 23.24
N VAL A 12 -54.81 28.01 22.17
CA VAL A 12 -54.82 27.29 20.88
C VAL A 12 -54.48 28.26 19.72
N MET A 13 -53.71 27.76 18.74
CA MET A 13 -53.74 27.99 17.25
C MET A 13 -53.67 29.41 16.64
N ALA A 14 -52.75 29.59 15.66
CA ALA A 14 -53.05 30.01 14.27
C ALA A 14 -51.78 30.46 13.50
N ALA A 15 -51.70 30.08 12.22
CA ALA A 15 -50.60 30.32 11.29
C ALA A 15 -50.70 31.68 10.57
N ALA A 16 -49.56 32.24 10.14
CA ALA A 16 -49.50 33.30 9.12
C ALA A 16 -48.25 33.13 8.23
N CYS A 17 -48.49 33.02 6.92
CA CYS A 17 -47.49 32.94 5.85
C CYS A 17 -46.67 34.24 5.72
N LEU A 18 -45.35 34.12 5.55
CA LEU A 18 -44.51 35.17 4.98
C LEU A 18 -43.75 34.59 3.79
N ALA A 19 -43.93 35.25 2.64
CA ALA A 19 -43.34 34.90 1.37
C ALA A 19 -41.81 35.06 1.40
N ALA A 20 -41.09 33.98 1.11
CA ALA A 20 -39.64 34.01 0.89
C ALA A 20 -39.34 34.33 -0.57
N CYS A 21 -39.03 35.59 -0.88
CA CYS A 21 -38.27 35.95 -2.07
C CYS A 21 -36.81 36.06 -1.64
N SER A 22 -36.00 35.05 -1.94
CA SER A 22 -34.55 35.19 -1.93
C SER A 22 -34.04 34.69 -3.26
N THR A 23 -33.52 35.65 -4.01
CA THR A 23 -32.88 35.53 -5.31
C THR A 23 -31.84 34.41 -5.30
N ASN A 24 -32.03 33.41 -6.15
CA ASN A 24 -30.98 32.46 -6.50
C ASN A 24 -29.86 33.21 -7.23
N ALA A 25 -28.85 33.65 -6.49
CA ALA A 25 -27.52 33.81 -7.05
C ALA A 25 -26.99 32.41 -7.34
N ARG A 26 -27.14 31.96 -8.59
CA ARG A 26 -26.37 30.83 -9.12
C ARG A 26 -24.90 31.23 -9.00
N SER A 27 -24.25 30.79 -7.93
CA SER A 27 -22.79 30.72 -7.90
C SER A 27 -22.42 29.60 -8.86
N ASP A 28 -22.03 29.98 -10.07
CA ASP A 28 -21.23 29.13 -10.94
C ASP A 28 -19.86 28.97 -10.27
N ALA A 29 -19.81 28.08 -9.26
CA ALA A 29 -18.59 27.61 -8.66
C ALA A 29 -17.90 26.75 -9.72
N LYS A 30 -17.01 27.39 -10.47
CA LYS A 30 -15.98 26.75 -11.28
C LYS A 30 -15.18 25.82 -10.37
N THR A 31 -15.55 24.54 -10.34
CA THR A 31 -14.74 23.47 -9.75
C THR A 31 -13.41 23.44 -10.49
N SER A 32 -12.43 24.16 -9.95
CA SER A 32 -11.03 23.97 -10.26
C SER A 32 -10.62 22.69 -9.55
N VAL A 33 -10.53 21.59 -10.30
CA VAL A 33 -9.96 20.33 -9.81
C VAL A 33 -8.50 20.62 -9.45
N ALA A 34 -8.23 20.83 -8.16
CA ALA A 34 -6.85 20.88 -7.67
C ALA A 34 -6.24 19.50 -7.90
N LEU A 35 -5.02 19.47 -8.45
CA LEU A 35 -4.25 18.24 -8.57
C LEU A 35 -4.13 17.61 -7.17
N PRO A 36 -4.26 16.28 -7.03
CA PRO A 36 -4.12 15.63 -5.73
C PRO A 36 -2.71 15.91 -5.19
N VAL A 37 -2.64 16.51 -4.01
CA VAL A 37 -1.39 16.60 -3.23
C VAL A 37 -0.98 15.17 -2.91
N PRO A 38 0.28 14.75 -3.16
CA PRO A 38 0.75 13.44 -2.76
C PRO A 38 0.48 13.21 -1.27
N SER A 39 -0.06 12.07 -0.90
CA SER A 39 -0.15 11.70 0.52
C SER A 39 1.26 11.66 1.13
N ASP A 40 1.35 11.95 2.42
CA ASP A 40 2.63 11.91 3.15
C ASP A 40 3.33 10.56 3.00
N ASP A 41 2.57 9.46 2.93
CA ASP A 41 3.09 8.10 2.75
C ASP A 41 3.76 7.90 1.38
N LYS A 42 3.11 8.37 0.31
CA LYS A 42 3.64 8.27 -1.05
C LYS A 42 4.94 9.07 -1.19
N ALA A 43 4.96 10.30 -0.67
CA ALA A 43 6.15 11.14 -0.69
C ALA A 43 7.31 10.49 0.11
N THR A 44 6.99 9.82 1.21
CA THR A 44 7.97 9.10 2.05
C THR A 44 8.51 7.85 1.35
N ALA A 45 7.65 7.09 0.66
CA ALA A 45 8.06 5.95 -0.17
C ALA A 45 8.97 6.38 -1.33
N GLU A 46 8.61 7.45 -2.05
CA GLU A 46 9.44 8.02 -3.13
C GLU A 46 10.81 8.48 -2.61
N LYS A 47 10.86 9.07 -1.40
CA LYS A 47 12.11 9.46 -0.74
C LYS A 47 12.98 8.23 -0.42
N ALA A 48 12.39 7.14 0.05
CA ALA A 48 13.09 5.90 0.36
C ALA A 48 13.73 5.29 -0.90
N LEU A 49 12.96 5.20 -1.99
CA LEU A 49 13.46 4.74 -3.29
C LEU A 49 14.58 5.66 -3.80
N THR A 50 14.39 6.98 -3.74
CA THR A 50 15.41 7.95 -4.17
C THR A 50 16.71 7.82 -3.37
N ALA A 51 16.62 7.64 -2.05
CA ALA A 51 17.79 7.43 -1.20
C ALA A 51 18.54 6.14 -1.57
N PHE A 52 17.80 5.04 -1.80
CA PHE A 52 18.35 3.78 -2.28
C PHE A 52 19.10 3.94 -3.62
N LEU A 53 18.48 4.57 -4.62
CA LEU A 53 19.07 4.80 -5.94
C LEU A 53 20.32 5.70 -5.84
N THR A 54 20.23 6.78 -5.05
CA THR A 54 21.34 7.73 -4.84
C THR A 54 22.55 7.05 -4.21
N SER A 55 22.34 6.16 -3.24
CA SER A 55 23.43 5.37 -2.64
C SER A 55 24.22 4.53 -3.64
N ARG A 56 23.62 4.26 -4.81
CA ARG A 56 24.20 3.49 -5.92
C ARG A 56 24.61 4.36 -7.10
N SER A 57 24.58 5.68 -6.94
CA SER A 57 24.83 6.66 -8.01
C SER A 57 23.88 6.51 -9.21
N ILE A 58 22.70 5.94 -9.00
CA ILE A 58 21.64 5.82 -9.99
C ILE A 58 20.73 7.05 -9.86
N ARG A 59 20.48 7.73 -10.98
CA ARG A 59 19.64 8.94 -11.02
C ARG A 59 18.26 8.71 -11.64
N GLU A 60 18.11 7.64 -12.39
CA GLU A 60 16.85 7.30 -13.04
C GLU A 60 15.96 6.54 -12.06
N ILE A 61 14.73 6.99 -11.89
CA ILE A 61 13.72 6.33 -11.07
C ILE A 61 13.05 5.26 -11.94
N PRO A 62 13.19 3.97 -11.62
CA PRO A 62 12.59 2.91 -12.41
C PRO A 62 11.07 2.92 -12.27
N LEU A 63 10.39 2.41 -13.29
CA LEU A 63 9.01 1.96 -13.11
C LEU A 63 8.98 0.91 -12.00
N HIS A 64 8.01 1.03 -11.10
CA HIS A 64 7.85 0.11 -9.98
C HIS A 64 6.39 0.02 -9.57
N ARG A 65 6.09 -1.02 -8.80
CA ARG A 65 4.86 -1.19 -8.05
C ARG A 65 5.19 -1.38 -6.59
N ASP A 66 4.34 -0.84 -5.73
CA ASP A 66 4.56 -0.80 -4.29
C ASP A 66 3.33 -1.23 -3.51
N ALA A 67 3.58 -1.69 -2.28
CA ALA A 67 2.55 -2.03 -1.30
C ALA A 67 3.10 -1.79 0.11
N THR A 68 2.22 -1.43 1.06
CA THR A 68 2.60 -1.08 2.42
C THR A 68 1.91 -1.94 3.49
N PRO A 69 2.30 -3.22 3.66
CA PRO A 69 1.82 -4.08 4.74
C PRO A 69 2.65 -3.89 6.02
N ASP A 70 2.08 -4.15 7.18
CA ASP A 70 2.81 -4.36 8.44
C ASP A 70 3.38 -5.79 8.49
N LEU A 71 4.64 -5.98 8.09
CA LEU A 71 5.26 -7.31 7.99
C LEU A 71 5.76 -7.81 9.34
N ASP A 72 6.26 -6.94 10.20
CA ASP A 72 6.80 -7.32 11.51
C ASP A 72 5.82 -7.22 12.67
N ARG A 73 4.63 -6.67 12.39
CA ARG A 73 3.48 -6.53 13.28
C ARG A 73 3.74 -5.55 14.43
N ASP A 74 4.54 -4.52 14.20
CA ASP A 74 4.81 -3.46 15.17
C ASP A 74 3.74 -2.33 15.15
N GLY A 75 2.79 -2.40 14.21
CA GLY A 75 1.74 -1.42 14.02
C GLY A 75 2.11 -0.25 13.10
N LYS A 76 3.27 -0.33 12.43
CA LYS A 76 3.68 0.56 11.34
C LYS A 76 3.76 -0.24 10.06
N ASP A 77 3.25 0.34 8.98
CA ASP A 77 3.36 -0.31 7.68
C ASP A 77 4.82 -0.25 7.19
N ASP A 78 5.29 -1.39 6.70
CA ASP A 78 6.52 -1.54 5.94
C ASP A 78 6.29 -1.18 4.46
N LEU A 79 7.34 -1.22 3.65
CA LEU A 79 7.24 -0.90 2.22
C LEU A 79 7.88 -1.99 1.38
N LEU A 80 7.10 -2.57 0.48
CA LEU A 80 7.60 -3.41 -0.61
C LEU A 80 7.61 -2.60 -1.90
N MET A 81 8.67 -2.74 -2.69
CA MET A 81 8.77 -2.17 -4.03
C MET A 81 9.33 -3.19 -5.01
N LEU A 82 8.51 -3.64 -5.96
CA LEU A 82 8.95 -4.43 -7.09
C LEU A 82 9.35 -3.48 -8.23
N LEU A 83 10.63 -3.46 -8.56
CA LEU A 83 11.21 -2.59 -9.58
C LEU A 83 10.99 -3.20 -10.97
N ASP A 84 9.81 -2.93 -11.54
CA ASP A 84 9.34 -3.44 -12.83
C ASP A 84 9.86 -2.60 -14.03
N ASP A 85 11.17 -2.49 -14.14
CA ASP A 85 11.87 -1.77 -15.22
C ASP A 85 12.96 -2.64 -15.84
N GLN A 86 13.29 -2.43 -17.11
CA GLN A 86 14.25 -3.25 -17.87
C GLN A 86 15.64 -3.32 -17.21
N ASN A 87 16.05 -2.28 -16.49
CA ASN A 87 17.34 -2.27 -15.79
C ASN A 87 17.32 -3.04 -14.46
N TRP A 88 16.14 -3.38 -13.96
CA TRP A 88 15.91 -4.03 -12.67
C TRP A 88 15.28 -5.42 -12.80
N CYS A 89 14.89 -5.79 -14.02
CA CYS A 89 14.37 -7.09 -14.39
C CYS A 89 15.38 -7.83 -15.28
N GLN A 90 15.72 -9.03 -14.86
CA GLN A 90 16.46 -10.01 -15.64
C GLN A 90 15.51 -11.08 -16.18
N ALA A 91 16.05 -12.05 -16.92
CA ALA A 91 15.27 -13.11 -17.56
C ALA A 91 14.48 -13.97 -16.56
N ASP A 92 14.95 -14.06 -15.31
CA ASP A 92 14.41 -14.86 -14.22
C ASP A 92 13.47 -14.07 -13.28
N GLY A 93 13.53 -12.74 -13.27
CA GLY A 93 12.58 -11.89 -12.55
C GLY A 93 13.11 -10.49 -12.28
N CYS A 94 12.38 -9.72 -11.48
CA CYS A 94 12.66 -8.34 -11.12
C CYS A 94 13.22 -8.22 -9.71
N THR A 95 13.76 -7.04 -9.40
CA THR A 95 14.27 -6.73 -8.08
C THR A 95 13.12 -6.34 -7.15
N LEU A 96 12.97 -7.04 -6.03
CA LEU A 96 12.11 -6.67 -4.91
C LEU A 96 12.94 -6.00 -3.83
N LEU A 97 12.52 -4.81 -3.39
CA LEU A 97 13.03 -4.16 -2.19
C LEU A 97 12.01 -4.31 -1.08
N VAL A 98 12.50 -4.55 0.13
CA VAL A 98 11.68 -4.52 1.35
C VAL A 98 12.32 -3.54 2.32
N PHE A 99 11.52 -2.62 2.84
CA PHE A 99 11.93 -1.63 3.81
C PHE A 99 11.10 -1.74 5.09
N HIS A 100 11.75 -1.56 6.23
CA HIS A 100 11.12 -1.44 7.52
C HIS A 100 10.52 -0.05 7.73
N GLY A 101 9.26 0.01 8.13
CA GLY A 101 8.57 1.23 8.55
C GLY A 101 9.10 1.74 9.88
N GLU A 102 9.64 2.96 9.92
CA GLU A 102 10.14 3.58 11.14
C GLU A 102 9.31 4.81 11.53
N LYS A 103 9.76 5.57 12.53
CA LYS A 103 9.09 6.82 12.91
C LYS A 103 9.20 7.89 11.83
N ASP A 104 10.36 7.98 11.18
CA ASP A 104 10.72 9.11 10.31
C ASP A 104 10.99 8.66 8.85
N GLY A 105 10.44 7.50 8.45
CA GLY A 105 10.50 6.98 7.09
C GLY A 105 10.77 5.49 7.04
N TYR A 106 11.49 5.06 6.00
CA TYR A 106 11.75 3.66 5.70
C TYR A 106 13.24 3.34 5.73
N ARG A 107 13.60 2.20 6.32
CA ARG A 107 14.98 1.65 6.28
C ARG A 107 15.01 0.39 5.44
N LEU A 108 15.92 0.29 4.47
CA LEU A 108 16.07 -0.92 3.67
C LEU A 108 16.41 -2.13 4.57
N VAL A 109 15.64 -3.20 4.45
CA VAL A 109 15.84 -4.48 5.15
C VAL A 109 16.41 -5.51 4.20
N SER A 110 15.85 -5.63 3.00
CA SER A 110 16.32 -6.61 2.03
C SER A 110 16.20 -6.13 0.60
N GLN A 111 17.02 -6.74 -0.24
CA GLN A 111 16.88 -6.71 -1.69
C GLN A 111 16.94 -8.15 -2.18
N SER A 112 15.92 -8.59 -2.89
CA SER A 112 15.86 -9.89 -3.54
C SER A 112 15.82 -9.69 -5.04
N VAL A 113 16.67 -10.39 -5.78
CA VAL A 113 16.62 -10.42 -7.25
C VAL A 113 15.78 -11.61 -7.71
N SER A 114 15.41 -11.65 -9.00
CA SER A 114 14.71 -12.81 -9.58
C SER A 114 13.30 -13.08 -9.02
N VAL A 115 12.63 -12.01 -8.54
CA VAL A 115 11.25 -12.07 -8.04
C VAL A 115 10.26 -11.83 -9.18
N ARG A 116 9.24 -12.67 -9.29
CA ARG A 116 8.09 -12.44 -10.16
C ARG A 116 6.84 -12.22 -9.33
N ALA A 117 6.05 -11.26 -9.77
CA ALA A 117 4.71 -11.06 -9.25
C ALA A 117 3.80 -12.29 -9.54
N PRO A 118 2.76 -12.54 -8.73
CA PRO A 118 2.33 -11.71 -7.61
C PRO A 118 3.27 -11.81 -6.39
N VAL A 119 3.32 -10.75 -5.61
CA VAL A 119 3.92 -10.73 -4.27
C VAL A 119 2.79 -10.69 -3.26
N SER A 120 2.80 -11.62 -2.30
CA SER A 120 1.77 -11.74 -1.27
C SER A 120 2.40 -11.85 0.11
N VAL A 121 1.73 -11.33 1.14
CA VAL A 121 2.09 -11.58 2.54
C VAL A 121 1.49 -12.91 2.99
N GLY A 122 2.35 -13.84 3.41
CA GLY A 122 1.95 -15.14 3.91
C GLY A 122 1.52 -15.11 5.38
N ALA A 123 0.67 -16.04 5.78
CA ALA A 123 0.22 -16.17 7.17
C ALA A 123 1.30 -16.68 8.13
N ARG A 124 2.41 -17.24 7.62
CA ARG A 124 3.54 -17.68 8.42
C ARG A 124 4.39 -16.49 8.83
N VAL A 125 4.92 -16.56 10.05
CA VAL A 125 5.81 -15.55 10.61
C VAL A 125 7.10 -16.24 11.02
N ASN A 126 8.21 -15.79 10.45
CA ASN A 126 9.55 -16.25 10.78
C ASN A 126 10.35 -15.11 11.41
N ARG A 127 10.90 -15.37 12.61
CA ARG A 127 11.77 -14.43 13.34
C ARG A 127 11.20 -13.00 13.46
N GLY A 128 9.88 -12.92 13.66
CA GLY A 128 9.16 -11.67 13.88
C GLY A 128 8.40 -11.16 12.65
N TRP A 129 8.84 -11.51 11.44
CA TRP A 129 8.31 -10.99 10.18
C TRP A 129 7.47 -12.02 9.44
N HIS A 130 6.41 -11.57 8.77
CA HIS A 130 5.62 -12.38 7.86
C HIS A 130 6.46 -12.88 6.68
N ASP A 131 6.30 -14.13 6.28
CA ASP A 131 6.93 -14.62 5.04
C ASP A 131 6.30 -13.94 3.82
N LEU A 132 7.09 -13.74 2.77
CA LEU A 132 6.57 -13.29 1.48
C LEU A 132 6.43 -14.49 0.55
N LEU A 133 5.28 -14.63 -0.11
CA LEU A 133 5.11 -15.57 -1.21
C LEU A 133 5.33 -14.85 -2.53
N VAL A 134 6.25 -15.38 -3.33
CA VAL A 134 6.56 -14.85 -4.66
C VAL A 134 6.73 -15.98 -5.66
N ASN A 135 6.65 -15.64 -6.94
CA ASN A 135 7.01 -16.57 -8.00
C ASN A 135 8.48 -16.39 -8.41
N VAL A 136 9.09 -17.48 -8.86
CA VAL A 136 10.47 -17.54 -9.36
C VAL A 136 10.53 -18.40 -10.62
N GLY A 137 11.66 -18.35 -11.32
CA GLY A 137 11.97 -19.25 -12.43
C GLY A 137 11.16 -18.97 -13.70
N SER A 138 11.26 -19.90 -14.65
CA SER A 138 10.51 -19.87 -15.91
C SER A 138 10.31 -21.30 -16.45
N GLY A 139 9.29 -21.50 -17.28
CA GLY A 139 9.00 -22.84 -17.83
C GLY A 139 8.76 -23.88 -16.74
N ASP A 140 9.43 -25.03 -16.85
CA ASP A 140 9.29 -26.15 -15.91
C ASP A 140 9.94 -25.89 -14.54
N GLU A 141 10.81 -24.87 -14.43
CA GLU A 141 11.44 -24.44 -13.18
C GLU A 141 10.64 -23.32 -12.49
N ALA A 142 9.51 -22.90 -13.08
CA ALA A 142 8.67 -21.88 -12.50
C ALA A 142 7.87 -22.42 -11.29
N GLY A 143 7.75 -21.61 -10.25
CA GLY A 143 6.89 -21.94 -9.12
C GLY A 143 6.87 -20.86 -8.06
N THR A 144 6.08 -21.12 -7.01
CA THR A 144 5.97 -20.23 -5.85
C THR A 144 6.95 -20.67 -4.76
N VAL A 145 7.64 -19.73 -4.14
CA VAL A 145 8.51 -19.95 -2.98
C VAL A 145 8.06 -19.06 -1.81
N ALA A 146 8.47 -19.44 -0.61
CA ALA A 146 8.40 -18.55 0.55
C ALA A 146 9.76 -17.90 0.78
N LEU A 147 9.81 -16.58 0.79
CA LEU A 147 10.94 -15.82 1.32
C LEU A 147 10.74 -15.75 2.84
N GLU A 148 11.44 -16.62 3.55
CA GLU A 148 11.44 -16.65 5.01
C GLU A 148 12.40 -15.59 5.54
N TYR A 149 11.94 -14.77 6.50
CA TYR A 149 12.81 -13.79 7.12
C TYR A 149 13.82 -14.45 8.06
N ASP A 150 15.10 -14.20 7.83
CA ASP A 150 16.21 -14.85 8.54
C ASP A 150 16.66 -14.10 9.81
N GLY A 151 15.90 -13.10 10.25
CA GLY A 151 16.25 -12.27 11.41
C GLY A 151 17.11 -11.05 11.04
N THR A 152 17.64 -11.01 9.82
CA THR A 152 18.37 -9.86 9.26
C THR A 152 17.74 -9.33 7.98
N GLY A 153 17.18 -10.21 7.16
CA GLY A 153 16.57 -9.88 5.87
C GLY A 153 15.82 -11.07 5.27
N TYR A 154 15.18 -10.82 4.13
CA TYR A 154 14.73 -11.89 3.23
C TYR A 154 15.88 -12.36 2.33
N PRO A 155 15.81 -13.59 1.78
CA PRO A 155 16.85 -14.13 0.91
C PRO A 155 17.13 -13.24 -0.30
N ALA A 156 18.41 -13.00 -0.60
CA ALA A 156 18.82 -12.18 -1.74
C ALA A 156 18.48 -12.83 -3.10
N ASP A 157 18.44 -14.15 -3.14
CA ASP A 157 18.05 -14.95 -4.31
C ASP A 157 16.97 -15.97 -3.91
N PRO A 158 15.70 -15.70 -4.23
CA PRO A 158 14.58 -16.60 -3.97
C PRO A 158 14.61 -17.91 -4.76
N THR A 159 15.37 -17.99 -5.86
CA THR A 159 15.44 -19.22 -6.67
C THR A 159 16.12 -20.37 -5.91
N MET A 160 16.85 -20.05 -4.85
CA MET A 160 17.48 -21.00 -3.94
C MET A 160 16.52 -21.57 -2.90
N ALA A 161 15.31 -21.02 -2.77
CA ALA A 161 14.29 -21.54 -1.87
C ALA A 161 13.57 -22.74 -2.50
N ALA A 162 13.08 -23.64 -1.64
CA ALA A 162 12.31 -24.78 -2.11
C ALA A 162 10.95 -24.33 -2.68
N LEU A 163 10.60 -24.86 -3.86
CA LEU A 163 9.27 -24.66 -4.43
C LEU A 163 8.21 -25.21 -3.48
N LEU A 164 7.16 -24.42 -3.27
CA LEU A 164 5.98 -24.82 -2.53
C LEU A 164 5.10 -25.73 -3.40
N ASP A 165 4.39 -26.65 -2.74
CA ASP A 165 3.38 -27.47 -3.41
C ASP A 165 2.17 -26.58 -3.80
N PRO A 166 1.85 -26.45 -5.11
CA PRO A 166 0.76 -25.59 -5.56
C PRO A 166 -0.61 -26.04 -5.05
N ALA A 167 -0.78 -27.31 -4.68
CA ALA A 167 -2.01 -27.81 -4.07
C ALA A 167 -2.16 -27.44 -2.59
N ARG A 168 -1.10 -26.91 -1.96
CA ARG A 168 -1.01 -26.67 -0.51
C ARG A 168 -0.27 -25.37 -0.18
N LEU A 169 -0.51 -24.31 -0.96
CA LEU A 169 0.01 -22.98 -0.64
C LEU A 169 -0.52 -22.50 0.72
N PRO A 170 0.32 -21.84 1.54
CA PRO A 170 -0.15 -21.24 2.78
C PRO A 170 -1.12 -20.09 2.47
N SER A 171 -2.03 -19.80 3.40
CA SER A 171 -2.90 -18.62 3.30
C SER A 171 -2.05 -17.37 3.14
N ALA A 172 -2.44 -16.51 2.21
CA ALA A 172 -1.73 -15.28 1.91
C ALA A 172 -2.69 -14.19 1.44
N THR A 173 -2.30 -12.94 1.66
CA THR A 173 -3.01 -11.75 1.17
C THR A 173 -2.20 -11.16 0.02
N PRO A 174 -2.78 -10.95 -1.17
CA PRO A 174 -2.07 -10.34 -2.29
C PRO A 174 -1.70 -8.88 -1.97
N LEU A 175 -0.49 -8.47 -2.36
CA LEU A 175 0.04 -7.12 -2.17
C LEU A 175 0.33 -6.44 -3.50
N ILE A 176 1.10 -7.10 -4.36
CA ILE A 176 1.43 -6.65 -5.71
C ILE A 176 0.95 -7.72 -6.67
N ASP A 177 -0.02 -7.38 -7.51
CA ASP A 177 -0.65 -8.33 -8.43
C ASP A 177 0.29 -8.78 -9.55
N ALA A 178 -0.06 -9.84 -10.28
CA ALA A 178 0.71 -10.25 -11.46
C ALA A 178 0.58 -9.25 -12.63
N GLU A 179 -0.56 -8.60 -12.75
CA GLU A 179 -0.85 -7.65 -13.81
C GLU A 179 -0.48 -6.24 -13.37
N MET A 180 0.24 -5.51 -14.24
CA MET A 180 0.45 -4.08 -14.05
C MET A 180 -0.88 -3.41 -14.39
N ALA A 181 -1.65 -2.98 -13.39
CA ALA A 181 -2.98 -2.40 -13.59
C ALA A 181 -2.94 -1.44 -14.80
N PRO A 182 -3.82 -1.61 -15.80
CA PRO A 182 -3.79 -0.77 -16.98
C PRO A 182 -3.88 0.67 -16.49
N ARG A 183 -2.92 1.51 -16.87
CA ARG A 183 -3.02 2.95 -16.68
C ARG A 183 -4.36 3.32 -17.31
N VAL A 184 -5.36 3.66 -16.51
CA VAL A 184 -6.54 4.34 -17.03
C VAL A 184 -5.97 5.59 -17.68
N ALA A 185 -5.91 5.59 -19.01
CA ALA A 185 -5.50 6.75 -19.77
C ALA A 185 -6.45 7.86 -19.33
N ALA A 186 -5.93 8.84 -18.60
CA ALA A 186 -6.66 10.06 -18.34
C ALA A 186 -7.03 10.63 -19.70
N GLN A 187 -8.32 10.62 -20.00
CA GLN A 187 -8.93 11.30 -21.15
C GLN A 187 -8.99 12.79 -20.88
#